data_AF-A0A7V6PXV4-F1
#
_entry.id   AF-A0A7V6PXV4-F1
#
_cell.length_a   1.000
_cell.length_b   1.000
_cell.length_c   1.000
_cell.angle_alpha   90.00
_cell.angle_beta   90.00
_cell.angle_gamma   90.00
#
_symmetry.space_group_name_H-M   'P 1'
#
loop_
_entity.id
_entity.type
_entity.pdbx_description
1 polymer ?
#
loop_
_entity_poly.entity_id
_entity_poly.type
_entity_poly.pdbx_seq_one_letter_code
_entity_poly.pdbx_strand_id
1 'polypeptide(L)'
;MELFNNNNSWFKGNLHTHTKLSDGVAEPHESMKYYKDKGYNFLAITDHRKLYKGYEEPDFLLLSGIEFDVNDYHKERKAWHIVGIGLDNSTSVEEILQPDEGIKTPQYYVDSIKKNNGIAILAHPAWSLLTHYDVMNLKGNVGFEVWNTVSDTKTNRGDSTIYVDLIAKEKKYPLIFAADDTHFYDTDLFGGYIMVNSESLSKDDILKNILKGNFYCSQGPEIKQIIIEDNEVFVWTSPVESIMFMTDTFYCHDRVAHGNGKLIEEARYKIRETDTYVRIECKDKNNKRAWSQIISLIY
;
A
#
# COMPACT_ATOMS: atom_id res chain seq x y z
N MET A 1 -21.96 7.09 -8.10
CA MET A 1 -21.33 5.98 -7.37
C MET A 1 -20.40 6.58 -6.34
N GLU A 2 -20.74 6.47 -5.05
CA GLU A 2 -19.80 6.78 -3.97
C GLU A 2 -18.83 5.61 -3.78
N LEU A 3 -17.55 5.90 -3.58
CA LEU A 3 -16.53 4.86 -3.45
C LEU A 3 -16.35 4.38 -2.00
N PHE A 4 -16.46 5.29 -1.04
CA PHE A 4 -16.33 4.95 0.38
C PHE A 4 -17.69 4.97 1.06
N ASN A 5 -17.91 4.05 1.99
CA ASN A 5 -19.16 3.94 2.72
C ASN A 5 -19.16 4.94 3.88
N ASN A 6 -20.12 5.87 3.88
CA ASN A 6 -20.23 6.91 4.90
C ASN A 6 -20.67 6.38 6.28
N ASN A 7 -21.17 5.13 6.36
CA ASN A 7 -21.49 4.47 7.63
C ASN A 7 -20.28 3.75 8.25
N ASN A 8 -19.19 3.61 7.50
CA ASN A 8 -17.97 2.96 7.97
C ASN A 8 -17.04 3.96 8.67
N SER A 9 -16.13 3.43 9.49
CA SER A 9 -15.06 4.21 10.11
C SER A 9 -13.78 4.11 9.29
N TRP A 10 -12.89 5.09 9.48
CA TRP A 10 -11.54 5.07 8.91
C TRP A 10 -10.55 4.51 9.91
N PHE A 11 -9.81 3.47 9.51
CA PHE A 11 -8.77 2.85 10.31
C PHE A 11 -7.41 3.06 9.66
N LYS A 12 -6.49 3.69 10.40
CA LYS A 12 -5.12 3.95 9.95
C LYS A 12 -4.23 2.75 10.26
N GLY A 13 -3.44 2.28 9.30
CA GLY A 13 -2.53 1.18 9.54
C GLY A 13 -1.27 1.16 8.68
N ASN A 14 -0.23 0.54 9.23
CA ASN A 14 1.02 0.23 8.54
C ASN A 14 1.18 -1.28 8.41
N LEU A 15 1.55 -1.74 7.21
CA LEU A 15 1.65 -3.18 6.90
C LEU A 15 3.10 -3.67 6.77
N HIS A 16 4.10 -2.80 6.93
CA HIS A 16 5.51 -3.16 6.78
C HIS A 16 6.35 -2.54 7.90
N THR A 17 6.77 -3.37 8.86
CA THR A 17 7.45 -2.97 10.10
C THR A 17 8.41 -4.05 10.57
N HIS A 18 9.65 -3.68 10.83
CA HIS A 18 10.69 -4.56 11.39
C HIS A 18 10.97 -4.26 12.85
N THR A 19 11.42 -5.28 13.57
CA THR A 19 11.74 -5.25 14.99
C THR A 19 13.10 -5.91 15.22
N LYS A 20 13.52 -6.00 16.48
CA LYS A 20 14.73 -6.77 16.86
C LYS A 20 14.63 -8.27 16.56
N LEU A 21 13.47 -8.77 16.12
CA LEU A 21 13.37 -10.14 15.69
C LEU A 21 14.10 -10.35 14.36
N SER A 22 14.11 -9.42 13.41
CA SER A 22 15.06 -9.45 12.28
C SER A 22 16.21 -8.47 12.48
N ASP A 23 16.07 -7.27 11.96
CA ASP A 23 17.10 -6.26 11.74
C ASP A 23 16.64 -4.85 12.11
N GLY A 24 15.42 -4.70 12.62
CA GLY A 24 15.00 -3.48 13.30
C GLY A 24 15.63 -3.34 14.69
N VAL A 25 15.45 -2.17 15.30
CA VAL A 25 16.07 -1.85 16.61
C VAL A 25 15.09 -1.74 17.77
N ALA A 26 13.78 -1.71 17.52
CA ALA A 26 12.75 -1.68 18.55
C ALA A 26 12.26 -3.10 18.88
N GLU A 27 11.92 -3.36 20.14
CA GLU A 27 11.19 -4.57 20.51
C GLU A 27 9.77 -4.53 19.92
N PRO A 28 9.15 -5.68 19.58
CA PRO A 28 7.77 -5.73 19.07
C PRO A 28 6.77 -4.88 19.86
N HIS A 29 6.81 -4.95 21.20
CA HIS A 29 5.91 -4.21 22.07
C HIS A 29 6.17 -2.70 22.07
N GLU A 30 7.43 -2.28 21.88
CA GLU A 30 7.78 -0.87 21.72
C GLU A 30 7.25 -0.34 20.38
N SER A 31 7.44 -1.09 19.29
CA SER A 31 6.91 -0.74 17.97
C SER A 31 5.40 -0.53 18.02
N MET A 32 4.66 -1.48 18.59
CA MET A 32 3.21 -1.36 18.75
C MET A 32 2.82 -0.13 19.57
N LYS A 33 3.54 0.15 20.67
CA LYS A 33 3.31 1.35 21.48
C LYS A 33 3.50 2.63 20.65
N TYR A 34 4.58 2.75 19.88
CA TYR A 34 4.86 3.93 19.07
C TYR A 34 3.75 4.19 18.03
N TYR A 35 3.25 3.15 17.37
CA TYR A 35 2.16 3.28 16.40
C TYR A 35 0.82 3.65 17.08
N LYS A 36 0.49 3.05 18.22
CA LYS A 36 -0.69 3.44 19.03
C LYS A 36 -0.62 4.92 19.44
N ASP A 37 0.52 5.36 19.97
CA ASP A 37 0.75 6.75 20.39
C ASP A 37 0.64 7.75 19.20
N LYS A 38 0.79 7.28 17.96
CA LYS A 38 0.62 8.06 16.71
C LYS A 38 -0.75 7.91 16.06
N GLY A 39 -1.71 7.32 16.75
CA GLY A 39 -3.10 7.19 16.30
C GLY A 39 -3.30 6.18 15.19
N TYR A 40 -2.41 5.19 15.05
CA TYR A 40 -2.66 4.03 14.20
C TYR A 40 -3.61 3.07 14.92
N ASN A 41 -4.53 2.49 14.16
CA ASN A 41 -5.49 1.51 14.64
C ASN A 41 -5.00 0.08 14.41
N PHE A 42 -4.17 -0.15 13.40
CA PHE A 42 -3.60 -1.46 13.16
C PHE A 42 -2.17 -1.43 12.66
N LEU A 43 -1.46 -2.55 12.86
CA LEU A 43 -0.08 -2.74 12.47
C LEU A 43 0.12 -4.19 12.00
N ALA A 44 1.08 -4.42 11.12
CA ALA A 44 1.68 -5.73 10.93
C ALA A 44 3.18 -5.65 11.25
N ILE A 45 3.66 -6.61 12.05
CA ILE A 45 5.09 -6.84 12.25
C ILE A 45 5.52 -7.88 11.23
N THR A 46 6.47 -7.52 10.38
CA THR A 46 6.84 -8.26 9.17
C THR A 46 8.33 -8.56 9.12
N ASP A 47 8.92 -8.87 10.27
CA ASP A 47 10.33 -9.23 10.38
C ASP A 47 10.76 -10.26 9.32
N HIS A 48 11.96 -10.07 8.78
CA HIS A 48 12.51 -10.94 7.75
C HIS A 48 12.52 -12.42 8.17
N ARG A 49 11.77 -13.23 7.42
CA ARG A 49 11.61 -14.68 7.61
C ARG A 49 11.25 -15.08 9.04
N LYS A 50 10.55 -14.23 9.78
CA LYS A 50 10.05 -14.52 11.13
C LYS A 50 8.59 -14.12 11.20
N LEU A 51 7.72 -15.12 11.24
CA LEU A 51 6.29 -14.87 11.39
C LEU A 51 6.02 -14.30 12.77
N TYR A 52 5.48 -13.09 12.80
CA TYR A 52 4.85 -12.56 14.00
C TYR A 52 3.36 -12.91 14.01
N LYS A 53 2.87 -13.49 15.11
CA LYS A 53 1.45 -13.82 15.25
C LYS A 53 0.63 -12.57 15.57
N GLY A 54 -0.46 -12.39 14.85
CA GLY A 54 -1.42 -11.31 15.11
C GLY A 54 -2.30 -11.60 16.31
N TYR A 55 -2.94 -10.55 16.82
CA TYR A 55 -3.95 -10.61 17.87
C TYR A 55 -4.81 -9.33 17.86
N GLU A 56 -5.98 -9.40 18.48
CA GLU A 56 -6.94 -8.29 18.53
C GLU A 56 -7.03 -7.72 19.95
N GLU A 57 -6.93 -6.40 20.06
CA GLU A 57 -7.30 -5.62 21.25
C GLU A 57 -8.53 -4.75 20.91
N PRO A 58 -9.29 -4.26 21.90
CA PRO A 58 -10.50 -3.46 21.65
C PRO A 58 -10.29 -2.22 20.78
N ASP A 59 -9.13 -1.58 20.87
CA ASP A 59 -8.78 -0.33 20.20
C ASP A 59 -7.56 -0.43 19.28
N PHE A 60 -7.00 -1.64 19.12
CA PHE A 60 -5.85 -1.88 18.25
C PHE A 60 -5.81 -3.30 17.70
N LEU A 61 -5.49 -3.42 16.42
CA LEU A 61 -5.36 -4.70 15.74
C LEU A 61 -3.90 -4.94 15.34
N LEU A 62 -3.32 -6.04 15.81
CA LEU A 62 -2.08 -6.54 15.25
C LEU A 62 -2.38 -7.67 14.25
N LEU A 63 -2.05 -7.45 12.98
CA LEU A 63 -2.13 -8.47 11.95
C LEU A 63 -0.89 -9.37 12.02
N SER A 64 -1.05 -10.66 11.72
CA SER A 64 0.11 -11.52 11.53
C SER A 64 0.88 -11.07 10.28
N GLY A 65 2.21 -11.15 10.35
CA GLY A 65 3.07 -10.60 9.32
C GLY A 65 4.42 -11.32 9.23
N ILE A 66 4.99 -11.27 8.03
CA ILE A 66 6.33 -11.76 7.69
C ILE A 66 6.79 -11.10 6.40
N GLU A 67 8.09 -10.91 6.22
CA GLU A 67 8.67 -10.55 4.93
C GLU A 67 9.62 -11.64 4.42
N PHE A 68 9.50 -11.99 3.15
CA PHE A 68 10.42 -12.88 2.45
C PHE A 68 11.22 -12.14 1.40
N ASP A 69 12.53 -12.38 1.35
CA ASP A 69 13.39 -11.85 0.29
C ASP A 69 13.92 -12.96 -0.67
N VAL A 70 14.13 -12.59 -1.94
CA VAL A 70 14.86 -13.36 -2.96
C VAL A 70 15.71 -12.38 -3.77
N ASN A 71 17.02 -12.39 -3.52
CA ASN A 71 17.92 -11.41 -4.11
C ASN A 71 18.91 -12.09 -5.07
N ASP A 72 18.82 -11.72 -6.36
CA ASP A 72 19.84 -12.06 -7.35
C ASP A 72 20.86 -10.92 -7.40
N TYR A 73 22.06 -11.14 -6.86
CA TYR A 73 23.15 -10.17 -6.86
C TYR A 73 24.06 -10.25 -8.09
N HIS A 74 23.77 -11.16 -9.03
CA HIS A 74 24.68 -11.50 -10.12
C HIS A 74 24.11 -11.12 -11.49
N LYS A 75 23.10 -11.84 -11.97
CA LYS A 75 22.74 -11.81 -13.40
C LYS A 75 21.77 -10.69 -13.71
N GLU A 76 20.57 -10.77 -13.16
CA GLU A 76 19.50 -9.80 -13.39
C GLU A 76 19.60 -8.62 -12.42
N ARG A 77 20.35 -8.79 -11.31
CA ARG A 77 20.57 -7.78 -10.26
C ARG A 77 19.25 -7.21 -9.72
N LYS A 78 18.34 -8.11 -9.34
CA LYS A 78 17.00 -7.80 -8.82
C LYS A 78 16.85 -8.31 -7.39
N ALA A 79 16.26 -7.48 -6.54
CA ALA A 79 15.78 -7.89 -5.23
C ALA A 79 14.27 -8.12 -5.27
N TRP A 80 13.77 -9.14 -4.60
CA TRP A 80 12.34 -9.38 -4.47
C TRP A 80 12.00 -9.48 -3.02
N HIS A 81 11.12 -8.62 -2.54
CA HIS A 81 10.71 -8.55 -1.15
C HIS A 81 9.19 -8.68 -1.12
N ILE A 82 8.69 -9.75 -0.52
CA ILE A 82 7.28 -10.12 -0.49
C ILE A 82 6.81 -10.10 0.95
N VAL A 83 5.95 -9.13 1.27
CA VAL A 83 5.28 -9.02 2.56
C VAL A 83 4.06 -9.94 2.56
N GLY A 84 3.98 -10.82 3.54
CA GLY A 84 2.84 -11.68 3.80
C GLY A 84 2.06 -11.19 5.01
N ILE A 85 0.75 -10.96 4.84
CA ILE A 85 -0.15 -10.47 5.91
C ILE A 85 -1.28 -11.47 6.15
N GLY A 86 -1.66 -11.69 7.41
CA GLY A 86 -2.83 -12.51 7.74
C GLY A 86 -2.60 -14.01 7.57
N LEU A 87 -1.35 -14.48 7.73
CA LEU A 87 -1.04 -15.92 7.72
C LEU A 87 -1.56 -16.57 9.00
N ASP A 88 -2.64 -17.34 8.88
CA ASP A 88 -3.35 -17.93 10.02
C ASP A 88 -3.11 -19.42 10.20
N ASN A 89 -2.68 -20.10 9.14
CA ASN A 89 -2.39 -21.53 9.19
C ASN A 89 -0.95 -21.78 9.66
N SER A 90 -0.71 -21.61 10.97
CA SER A 90 0.66 -21.70 11.55
C SER A 90 1.38 -23.03 11.30
N THR A 91 0.65 -24.14 11.11
CA THR A 91 1.22 -25.48 10.89
C THR A 91 2.01 -25.64 9.61
N SER A 92 1.78 -24.81 8.59
CA SER A 92 2.51 -24.86 7.32
C SER A 92 3.49 -23.71 7.11
N VAL A 93 3.58 -22.74 8.04
CA VAL A 93 4.50 -21.60 7.89
C VAL A 93 5.96 -22.05 8.06
N GLU A 94 6.24 -23.01 8.93
CA GLU A 94 7.59 -23.57 9.11
C GLU A 94 8.17 -24.14 7.80
N GLU A 95 7.34 -24.77 6.97
CA GLU A 95 7.74 -25.29 5.65
C GLU A 95 8.12 -24.18 4.65
N ILE A 96 7.60 -22.96 4.84
CA ILE A 96 7.88 -21.79 3.98
C ILE A 96 9.17 -21.09 4.39
N LEU A 97 9.56 -21.18 5.67
CA LEU A 97 10.73 -20.49 6.21
C LEU A 97 12.04 -21.09 5.69
N GLN A 98 12.03 -22.39 5.36
CA GLN A 98 13.21 -23.13 4.90
C GLN A 98 12.90 -23.91 3.62
N PRO A 99 12.62 -23.23 2.50
CA PRO A 99 12.42 -23.93 1.23
C PRO A 99 13.75 -24.52 0.73
N ASP A 100 13.69 -25.64 0.02
CA ASP A 100 14.84 -26.14 -0.72
C ASP A 100 15.37 -25.06 -1.67
N GLU A 101 16.69 -24.86 -1.75
CA GLU A 101 17.26 -23.76 -2.55
C GLU A 101 16.84 -23.80 -4.03
N GLY A 102 16.59 -24.99 -4.58
CA GLY A 102 16.17 -25.19 -5.96
C GLY A 102 14.74 -24.71 -6.29
N ILE A 103 13.91 -24.40 -5.29
CA ILE A 103 12.52 -23.93 -5.48
C ILE A 103 12.29 -22.49 -5.01
N LYS A 104 13.28 -21.87 -4.37
CA LYS A 104 13.18 -20.50 -3.80
C LYS A 104 13.07 -19.46 -4.91
N THR A 105 11.84 -19.03 -5.18
CA THR A 105 11.52 -17.98 -6.15
C THR A 105 10.53 -16.98 -5.56
N PRO A 106 10.41 -15.76 -6.11
CA PRO A 106 9.38 -14.81 -5.67
C PRO A 106 7.97 -15.40 -5.80
N GLN A 107 7.71 -16.15 -6.89
CA GLN A 107 6.43 -16.82 -7.12
C GLN A 107 6.14 -17.90 -6.07
N TYR A 108 7.13 -18.68 -5.67
CA TYR A 108 7.00 -19.67 -4.60
C TYR A 108 6.50 -19.02 -3.30
N TYR A 109 7.07 -17.88 -2.90
CA TYR A 109 6.64 -17.19 -1.67
C TYR A 109 5.23 -16.64 -1.77
N VAL A 110 4.84 -16.05 -2.90
CA VAL A 110 3.46 -15.60 -3.14
C VAL A 110 2.48 -16.76 -3.04
N ASP A 111 2.75 -17.89 -3.71
CA ASP A 111 1.88 -19.06 -3.66
C ASP A 111 1.79 -19.66 -2.26
N SER A 112 2.91 -19.65 -1.54
CA SER A 112 3.01 -20.14 -0.17
C SER A 112 2.21 -19.29 0.82
N ILE A 113 2.31 -17.97 0.73
CA ILE A 113 1.50 -17.03 1.54
C ILE A 113 0.01 -17.28 1.29
N LYS A 114 -0.41 -17.37 0.02
CA LYS A 114 -1.81 -17.61 -0.34
C LYS A 114 -2.33 -18.96 0.15
N LYS A 115 -1.52 -20.03 0.05
CA LYS A 115 -1.88 -21.35 0.58
C LYS A 115 -2.15 -21.32 2.10
N ASN A 116 -1.59 -20.33 2.79
CA ASN A 116 -1.76 -20.09 4.22
C ASN A 116 -2.83 -19.02 4.53
N ASN A 117 -3.72 -18.75 3.56
CA ASN A 117 -4.77 -17.71 3.60
C ASN A 117 -4.26 -16.27 3.73
N GLY A 118 -2.96 -16.05 3.60
CA GLY A 118 -2.37 -14.72 3.67
C GLY A 118 -2.51 -13.94 2.38
N ILE A 119 -2.29 -12.64 2.51
CA ILE A 119 -2.21 -11.68 1.42
C ILE A 119 -0.73 -11.42 1.13
N ALA A 120 -0.33 -11.60 -0.13
CA ALA A 120 1.03 -11.29 -0.58
C ALA A 120 1.07 -9.90 -1.25
N ILE A 121 1.98 -9.04 -0.79
CA ILE A 121 2.22 -7.68 -1.26
C ILE A 121 3.69 -7.55 -1.67
N LEU A 122 3.96 -7.04 -2.86
CA LEU A 122 5.32 -6.74 -3.31
C LEU A 122 5.82 -5.43 -2.69
N ALA A 123 6.87 -5.51 -1.89
CA ALA A 123 7.46 -4.35 -1.23
C ALA A 123 8.40 -3.58 -2.17
N HIS A 124 8.40 -2.25 -2.00
CA HIS A 124 9.34 -1.27 -2.55
C HIS A 124 10.02 -1.64 -3.90
N PRO A 125 9.26 -1.84 -4.99
CA PRO A 125 9.83 -2.34 -6.25
C PRO A 125 10.84 -1.37 -6.88
N ALA A 126 10.70 -0.05 -6.69
CA ALA A 126 11.68 0.93 -7.15
C ALA A 126 13.06 0.78 -6.49
N TRP A 127 13.12 0.56 -5.17
CA TRP A 127 14.38 0.26 -4.45
C TRP A 127 15.04 -1.01 -4.99
N SER A 128 14.21 -2.03 -5.24
CA SER A 128 14.59 -3.34 -5.75
C SER A 128 15.01 -3.38 -7.23
N LEU A 129 14.93 -2.24 -7.93
CA LEU A 129 15.15 -2.13 -9.38
C LEU A 129 14.24 -3.05 -10.22
N LEU A 130 13.06 -3.37 -9.69
CA LEU A 130 12.04 -4.10 -10.43
C LEU A 130 11.31 -3.17 -11.40
N THR A 131 10.82 -3.74 -12.49
CA THR A 131 10.02 -3.02 -13.50
C THR A 131 8.54 -3.30 -13.31
N HIS A 132 7.67 -2.49 -13.93
CA HIS A 132 6.23 -2.77 -13.98
C HIS A 132 5.89 -4.14 -14.60
N TYR A 133 6.72 -4.69 -15.49
CA TYR A 133 6.55 -6.06 -15.99
C TYR A 133 6.82 -7.11 -14.93
N ASP A 134 7.81 -6.89 -14.05
CA ASP A 134 8.09 -7.79 -12.93
C ASP A 134 6.88 -7.86 -12.00
N VAL A 135 6.27 -6.70 -11.67
CA VAL A 135 5.02 -6.63 -10.89
C VAL A 135 3.88 -7.41 -11.55
N MET A 136 3.63 -7.20 -12.84
CA MET A 136 2.54 -7.87 -13.57
C MET A 136 2.71 -9.39 -13.74
N ASN A 137 3.96 -9.87 -13.71
CA ASN A 137 4.28 -11.27 -13.91
C ASN A 137 4.17 -12.09 -12.63
N LEU A 138 4.22 -11.46 -11.46
CA LEU A 138 4.03 -12.11 -10.17
C LEU A 138 2.55 -12.46 -9.94
N LYS A 139 2.20 -13.74 -10.10
CA LYS A 139 0.80 -14.20 -10.10
C LYS A 139 0.28 -14.41 -8.69
N GLY A 140 -0.92 -13.92 -8.42
CA GLY A 140 -1.56 -14.04 -7.11
C GLY A 140 -1.13 -12.98 -6.09
N ASN A 141 -0.12 -12.18 -6.39
CA ASN A 141 0.20 -10.98 -5.64
C ASN A 141 -0.97 -9.98 -5.74
N VAL A 142 -1.38 -9.37 -4.63
CA VAL A 142 -2.55 -8.47 -4.64
C VAL A 142 -2.22 -7.07 -5.12
N GLY A 143 -0.96 -6.65 -4.94
CA GLY A 143 -0.55 -5.29 -5.18
C GLY A 143 0.89 -5.01 -4.80
N PHE A 144 1.28 -3.74 -4.81
CA PHE A 144 2.65 -3.34 -4.49
C PHE A 144 2.70 -2.00 -3.77
N GLU A 145 3.80 -1.76 -3.07
CA GLU A 145 4.05 -0.48 -2.42
C GLU A 145 4.40 0.60 -3.45
N VAL A 146 3.54 1.60 -3.60
CA VAL A 146 3.82 2.82 -4.38
C VAL A 146 4.67 3.81 -3.60
N TRP A 147 4.64 3.72 -2.27
CA TRP A 147 5.48 4.50 -1.38
C TRP A 147 6.07 3.63 -0.28
N ASN A 148 7.38 3.74 -0.07
CA ASN A 148 8.11 3.10 1.02
C ASN A 148 9.09 4.09 1.66
N THR A 149 8.97 4.32 2.97
CA THR A 149 9.64 5.42 3.66
C THR A 149 11.13 5.17 3.91
N VAL A 150 11.53 3.97 4.34
CA VAL A 150 12.96 3.67 4.50
C VAL A 150 13.68 3.69 3.15
N SER A 151 13.05 3.18 2.10
CA SER A 151 13.60 3.20 0.74
C SER A 151 13.80 4.63 0.23
N ASP A 152 12.88 5.54 0.53
CA ASP A 152 13.02 6.97 0.22
C ASP A 152 14.18 7.58 0.99
N THR A 153 14.15 7.50 2.31
CA THR A 153 15.07 8.25 3.17
C THR A 153 16.50 7.71 3.15
N LYS A 154 16.69 6.42 2.84
CA LYS A 154 18.02 5.80 2.77
C LYS A 154 18.59 5.71 1.35
N THR A 155 17.75 5.73 0.30
CA THR A 155 18.24 5.52 -1.08
C THR A 155 17.61 6.40 -2.16
N ASN A 156 16.64 7.26 -1.80
CA ASN A 156 15.87 8.09 -2.73
C ASN A 156 15.13 7.26 -3.79
N ARG A 157 14.60 6.09 -3.39
CA ARG A 157 13.84 5.17 -4.24
C ARG A 157 12.55 4.69 -3.59
N GLY A 158 11.88 5.55 -2.81
CA GLY A 158 10.61 5.21 -2.18
C GLY A 158 9.40 5.25 -3.10
N ASP A 159 9.48 5.99 -4.21
CA ASP A 159 8.34 6.24 -5.11
C ASP A 159 8.30 5.25 -6.30
N SER A 160 7.25 4.42 -6.34
CA SER A 160 6.96 3.50 -7.45
C SER A 160 5.67 3.87 -8.21
N THR A 161 5.15 5.09 -8.02
CA THR A 161 3.85 5.53 -8.54
C THR A 161 3.75 5.42 -10.06
N ILE A 162 4.85 5.66 -10.78
CA ILE A 162 4.88 5.55 -12.26
C ILE A 162 4.51 4.14 -12.75
N TYR A 163 4.75 3.10 -11.94
CA TYR A 163 4.38 1.73 -12.33
C TYR A 163 2.87 1.55 -12.37
N VAL A 164 2.12 2.28 -11.56
CA VAL A 164 0.65 2.21 -11.50
C VAL A 164 0.06 2.55 -12.87
N ASP A 165 0.48 3.68 -13.44
CA ASP A 165 -0.07 4.17 -14.70
C ASP A 165 0.37 3.30 -15.90
N LEU A 166 1.62 2.79 -15.86
CA LEU A 166 2.12 1.85 -16.88
C LEU A 166 1.38 0.51 -16.85
N ILE A 167 0.99 0.01 -15.67
CA ILE A 167 0.21 -1.22 -15.52
C ILE A 167 -1.27 -0.98 -15.89
N ALA A 168 -1.84 0.14 -15.47
CA ALA A 168 -3.23 0.50 -15.74
C ALA A 168 -3.51 0.67 -17.25
N LYS A 169 -2.53 1.16 -18.02
CA LYS A 169 -2.59 1.20 -19.50
C LYS A 169 -2.88 -0.19 -20.10
N GLU A 170 -2.33 -1.24 -19.51
CA GLU A 170 -2.52 -2.64 -19.93
C GLU A 170 -3.82 -3.27 -19.37
N LYS A 171 -4.75 -2.45 -18.86
CA LYS A 171 -6.04 -2.83 -18.26
C LYS A 171 -5.91 -3.79 -17.08
N LYS A 172 -4.85 -3.62 -16.29
CA LYS A 172 -4.64 -4.33 -15.04
C LYS A 172 -4.63 -3.34 -13.89
N TYR A 173 -5.30 -3.71 -12.79
CA TYR A 173 -5.52 -2.81 -11.67
C TYR A 173 -5.08 -3.47 -10.35
N PRO A 174 -3.76 -3.66 -10.13
CA PRO A 174 -3.28 -4.13 -8.83
C PRO A 174 -3.65 -3.11 -7.75
N LEU A 175 -3.82 -3.59 -6.52
CA LEU A 175 -3.92 -2.68 -5.38
C LEU A 175 -2.59 -1.97 -5.17
N ILE A 176 -2.65 -0.76 -4.63
CA ILE A 176 -1.46 0.03 -4.28
C ILE A 176 -1.42 0.23 -2.77
N PHE A 177 -0.20 0.24 -2.22
CA PHE A 177 0.07 0.38 -0.79
C PHE A 177 1.09 1.48 -0.52
N ALA A 178 1.00 2.10 0.65
CA ALA A 178 2.07 2.93 1.19
C ALA A 178 2.44 2.41 2.58
N ALA A 179 3.73 2.29 2.83
CA ALA A 179 4.23 1.74 4.08
C ALA A 179 5.48 2.48 4.56
N ASP A 180 5.79 2.27 5.83
CA ASP A 180 7.02 2.79 6.41
C ASP A 180 8.21 1.90 6.06
N ASP A 181 8.06 0.58 6.23
CA ASP A 181 9.17 -0.38 6.27
C ASP A 181 10.21 0.05 7.32
N THR A 182 9.67 0.42 8.48
CA THR A 182 10.47 0.98 9.55
C THR A 182 11.34 -0.09 10.17
N HIS A 183 12.58 0.27 10.45
CA HIS A 183 13.53 -0.46 11.26
C HIS A 183 13.82 0.31 12.57
N PHE A 184 13.22 1.50 12.74
CA PHE A 184 13.46 2.46 13.83
C PHE A 184 14.88 3.06 13.78
N TYR A 185 15.44 3.26 12.59
CA TYR A 185 16.78 3.81 12.44
C TYR A 185 16.86 5.31 12.72
N ASP A 186 15.81 6.08 12.40
CA ASP A 186 15.65 7.53 12.72
C ASP A 186 14.63 8.23 11.80
N THR A 187 14.72 7.96 10.49
CA THR A 187 14.00 8.67 9.42
C THR A 187 12.90 7.85 8.75
N ASP A 188 12.68 6.64 9.22
CA ASP A 188 11.91 5.57 8.57
C ASP A 188 10.51 5.36 9.17
N LEU A 189 10.06 6.26 10.06
CA LEU A 189 8.79 6.15 10.77
C LEU A 189 7.74 7.13 10.26
N PHE A 190 6.49 6.65 10.16
CA PHE A 190 5.28 7.44 9.92
C PHE A 190 5.29 8.26 8.62
N GLY A 191 6.00 7.79 7.61
CA GLY A 191 6.09 8.40 6.29
C GLY A 191 5.10 7.84 5.27
N GLY A 192 4.57 6.63 5.48
CA GLY A 192 3.60 5.99 4.59
C GLY A 192 2.67 5.04 5.34
N TYR A 193 1.38 5.07 5.00
CA TYR A 193 0.36 4.22 5.60
C TYR A 193 -0.87 4.07 4.70
N ILE A 194 -1.77 3.17 5.08
CA ILE A 194 -3.09 3.04 4.47
C ILE A 194 -4.20 3.49 5.44
N MET A 195 -5.28 3.99 4.86
CA MET A 195 -6.51 4.39 5.56
C MET A 195 -7.64 3.51 5.04
N VAL A 196 -8.09 2.54 5.83
CA VAL A 196 -9.09 1.54 5.44
C VAL A 196 -10.49 1.99 5.88
N ASN A 197 -11.44 2.03 4.95
CA ASN A 197 -12.85 2.29 5.23
C ASN A 197 -13.54 0.96 5.59
N SER A 198 -13.83 0.74 6.87
CA SER A 198 -14.34 -0.56 7.34
C SER A 198 -15.45 -0.42 8.37
N GLU A 199 -16.29 -1.44 8.43
CA GLU A 199 -17.40 -1.58 9.37
C GLU A 199 -16.89 -1.71 10.82
N SER A 200 -15.73 -2.35 11.03
CA SER A 200 -15.13 -2.56 12.35
C SER A 200 -13.60 -2.68 12.27
N LEU A 201 -12.92 -2.65 13.43
CA LEU A 201 -11.49 -2.90 13.55
C LEU A 201 -11.15 -4.40 13.66
N SER A 202 -12.10 -5.31 13.43
CA SER A 202 -11.81 -6.74 13.44
C SER A 202 -10.86 -7.12 12.30
N LYS A 203 -10.05 -8.16 12.51
CA LYS A 203 -9.11 -8.63 11.49
C LYS A 203 -9.81 -8.99 10.18
N ASP A 204 -10.92 -9.71 10.27
CA ASP A 204 -11.67 -10.18 9.10
C ASP A 204 -12.21 -8.99 8.28
N ASP A 205 -12.77 -7.98 8.94
CA ASP A 205 -13.30 -6.80 8.26
C ASP A 205 -12.19 -5.95 7.64
N ILE A 206 -11.05 -5.76 8.33
CA ILE A 206 -9.91 -5.01 7.80
C ILE A 206 -9.31 -5.71 6.58
N LEU A 207 -9.01 -7.02 6.66
CA LEU A 207 -8.43 -7.76 5.54
C LEU A 207 -9.41 -7.85 4.35
N LYS A 208 -10.70 -8.05 4.61
CA LYS A 208 -11.77 -8.02 3.60
C LYS A 208 -11.81 -6.69 2.86
N ASN A 209 -11.75 -5.56 3.58
CA ASN A 209 -11.79 -4.23 2.97
C ASN A 209 -10.50 -3.89 2.23
N ILE A 210 -9.33 -4.35 2.71
CA ILE A 210 -8.08 -4.26 1.96
C ILE A 210 -8.20 -5.00 0.62
N LEU A 211 -8.64 -6.26 0.62
CA LEU A 211 -8.78 -7.06 -0.61
C LEU A 211 -9.78 -6.47 -1.61
N LYS A 212 -10.79 -5.73 -1.14
CA LYS A 212 -11.74 -5.01 -1.99
C LYS A 212 -11.20 -3.69 -2.53
N GLY A 213 -10.07 -3.20 -2.03
CA GLY A 213 -9.56 -1.87 -2.37
C GLY A 213 -10.31 -0.73 -1.68
N ASN A 214 -11.04 -0.99 -0.58
CA ASN A 214 -11.78 0.00 0.20
C ASN A 214 -10.85 0.80 1.11
N PHE A 215 -9.79 1.38 0.56
CA PHE A 215 -8.79 2.15 1.28
C PHE A 215 -8.06 3.12 0.36
N TYR A 216 -7.32 4.06 0.94
CA TYR A 216 -6.35 4.88 0.21
C TYR A 216 -4.99 4.88 0.92
N CYS A 217 -3.94 5.22 0.17
CA CYS A 217 -2.58 5.36 0.68
C CYS A 217 -2.31 6.83 1.06
N SER A 218 -1.51 7.09 2.09
CA SER A 218 -1.21 8.47 2.50
C SER A 218 0.12 8.62 3.24
N GLN A 219 0.68 9.82 3.16
CA GLN A 219 1.79 10.32 3.96
C GLN A 219 1.36 11.41 4.95
N GLY A 220 0.07 11.73 4.99
CA GLY A 220 -0.51 12.86 5.72
C GLY A 220 -1.90 13.24 5.18
N PRO A 221 -2.02 13.64 3.90
CA PRO A 221 -3.30 14.09 3.33
C PRO A 221 -4.41 13.04 3.41
N GLU A 222 -5.65 13.48 3.55
CA GLU A 222 -6.81 12.61 3.60
C GLU A 222 -7.58 12.66 2.27
N ILE A 223 -8.07 11.51 1.81
CA ILE A 223 -9.11 11.41 0.80
C ILE A 223 -10.41 11.04 1.53
N LYS A 224 -11.34 11.99 1.59
CA LYS A 224 -12.58 11.88 2.37
C LYS A 224 -13.66 11.11 1.61
N GLN A 225 -13.83 11.43 0.33
CA GLN A 225 -14.79 10.77 -0.56
C GLN A 225 -14.39 10.94 -2.02
N ILE A 226 -14.75 9.95 -2.85
CA ILE A 226 -14.71 10.04 -4.31
C ILE A 226 -16.09 9.63 -4.83
N ILE A 227 -16.68 10.45 -5.69
CA ILE A 227 -17.97 10.17 -6.33
C ILE A 227 -17.78 10.19 -7.84
N ILE A 228 -18.29 9.16 -8.51
CA ILE A 228 -18.37 9.10 -9.97
C ILE A 228 -19.84 9.14 -10.37
N GLU A 229 -20.27 10.22 -11.01
CA GLU A 229 -21.64 10.41 -11.50
C GLU A 229 -21.64 11.32 -12.73
N ASP A 230 -22.63 11.16 -13.61
CA ASP A 230 -22.84 12.02 -14.78
C ASP A 230 -21.59 12.32 -15.63
N ASN A 231 -20.73 11.30 -15.81
CA ASN A 231 -19.47 11.41 -16.56
C ASN A 231 -18.47 12.41 -15.93
N GLU A 232 -18.55 12.62 -14.62
CA GLU A 232 -17.61 13.40 -13.82
C GLU A 232 -17.14 12.61 -12.59
N VAL A 233 -15.96 12.98 -12.10
CA VAL A 233 -15.34 12.49 -10.87
C VAL A 233 -15.24 13.66 -9.90
N PHE A 234 -15.82 13.53 -8.72
CA PHE A 234 -15.76 14.50 -7.64
C PHE A 234 -14.91 13.92 -6.50
N VAL A 235 -14.05 14.74 -5.92
CA VAL A 235 -13.14 14.32 -4.85
C VAL A 235 -13.17 15.34 -3.73
N TRP A 236 -13.27 14.85 -2.49
CA TRP A 236 -13.07 15.64 -1.28
C TRP A 236 -11.86 15.14 -0.50
N THR A 237 -11.09 16.07 0.05
CA THR A 237 -9.80 15.82 0.70
C THR A 237 -9.64 16.68 1.97
N SER A 238 -8.59 16.43 2.76
CA SER A 238 -8.04 17.45 3.67
C SER A 238 -7.49 18.64 2.87
N PRO A 239 -7.23 19.82 3.48
CA PRO A 239 -6.62 20.94 2.78
C PRO A 239 -5.27 20.57 2.10
N VAL A 240 -5.22 20.70 0.78
CA VAL A 240 -4.06 20.35 -0.08
C VAL A 240 -3.75 21.46 -1.08
N GLU A 241 -2.54 21.48 -1.64
CA GLU A 241 -2.16 22.45 -2.68
C GLU A 241 -2.71 22.07 -4.06
N SER A 242 -2.79 20.77 -4.33
CA SER A 242 -3.26 20.25 -5.61
C SER A 242 -3.94 18.89 -5.49
N ILE A 243 -4.94 18.68 -6.35
CA ILE A 243 -5.62 17.40 -6.58
C ILE A 243 -5.46 17.05 -8.06
N MET A 244 -5.05 15.82 -8.35
CA MET A 244 -4.65 15.34 -9.68
C MET A 244 -5.47 14.10 -10.05
N PHE A 245 -5.96 14.08 -11.30
CA PHE A 245 -6.75 12.98 -11.85
C PHE A 245 -5.92 12.22 -12.89
N MET A 246 -5.35 11.09 -12.48
CA MET A 246 -4.48 10.26 -13.29
C MET A 246 -5.32 9.33 -14.17
N THR A 247 -5.24 9.49 -15.49
CA THR A 247 -6.01 8.74 -16.49
C THR A 247 -5.21 8.49 -17.77
N ASP A 248 -5.75 7.69 -18.70
CA ASP A 248 -5.15 7.41 -20.02
C ASP A 248 -5.02 8.65 -20.92
N THR A 249 -5.84 9.68 -20.74
CA THR A 249 -5.76 10.89 -21.57
C THR A 249 -4.39 11.57 -21.40
N PHE A 250 -3.63 11.71 -22.49
CA PHE A 250 -2.26 12.23 -22.39
C PHE A 250 -2.18 13.68 -21.91
N TYR A 251 -3.16 14.51 -22.31
CA TYR A 251 -3.20 15.91 -21.93
C TYR A 251 -4.64 16.41 -21.82
N CYS A 252 -4.93 17.06 -20.70
CA CYS A 252 -6.10 17.89 -20.50
C CYS A 252 -5.77 18.98 -19.47
N HIS A 253 -6.28 20.19 -19.70
CA HIS A 253 -5.91 21.38 -18.92
C HIS A 253 -6.48 21.37 -17.48
N ASP A 254 -7.53 20.58 -17.25
CA ASP A 254 -8.26 20.40 -16.00
C ASP A 254 -7.84 19.12 -15.25
N ARG A 255 -6.76 18.44 -15.68
CA ARG A 255 -6.21 17.26 -14.99
C ARG A 255 -5.77 17.55 -13.56
N VAL A 256 -5.26 18.75 -13.34
CA VAL A 256 -4.68 19.17 -12.07
C VAL A 256 -5.43 20.39 -11.58
N ALA A 257 -6.15 20.23 -10.48
CA ALA A 257 -6.75 21.34 -9.76
C ALA A 257 -5.70 21.93 -8.81
N HIS A 258 -5.45 23.23 -8.91
CA HIS A 258 -4.56 23.98 -8.03
C HIS A 258 -5.34 25.07 -7.29
N GLY A 259 -5.00 25.31 -6.03
CA GLY A 259 -5.59 26.40 -5.25
C GLY A 259 -5.02 27.79 -5.52
N ASN A 260 -4.07 27.93 -6.46
CA ASN A 260 -3.44 29.21 -6.85
C ASN A 260 -2.97 30.06 -5.64
N GLY A 261 -2.18 29.45 -4.76
CA GLY A 261 -1.67 30.08 -3.53
C GLY A 261 -2.59 29.93 -2.31
N LYS A 262 -3.72 29.24 -2.44
CA LYS A 262 -4.56 28.77 -1.33
C LYS A 262 -4.60 27.24 -1.31
N LEU A 263 -4.98 26.68 -0.17
CA LEU A 263 -5.31 25.25 -0.09
C LEU A 263 -6.72 25.02 -0.63
N ILE A 264 -6.93 23.89 -1.27
CA ILE A 264 -8.23 23.39 -1.75
C ILE A 264 -8.57 22.11 -1.00
N GLU A 265 -9.86 21.83 -0.87
CA GLU A 265 -10.37 20.61 -0.22
C GLU A 265 -11.20 19.75 -1.17
N GLU A 266 -11.51 20.26 -2.36
CA GLU A 266 -12.30 19.56 -3.35
C GLU A 266 -11.85 19.87 -4.78
N ALA A 267 -12.11 18.94 -5.69
CA ALA A 267 -11.93 19.13 -7.12
C ALA A 267 -12.88 18.22 -7.90
N ARG A 268 -13.11 18.57 -9.16
CA ARG A 268 -13.84 17.72 -10.10
C ARG A 268 -13.09 17.55 -11.41
N TYR A 269 -13.35 16.44 -12.08
CA TYR A 269 -12.78 16.11 -13.38
C TYR A 269 -13.84 15.49 -14.27
N LYS A 270 -13.98 16.00 -15.49
CA LYS A 270 -14.87 15.40 -16.49
C LYS A 270 -14.18 14.21 -17.16
N ILE A 271 -14.83 13.05 -17.17
CA ILE A 271 -14.29 11.84 -17.80
C ILE A 271 -14.22 12.06 -19.32
N ARG A 272 -13.09 11.72 -19.93
CA ARG A 272 -12.87 11.79 -21.38
C ARG A 272 -13.16 10.45 -22.04
N GLU A 273 -13.47 10.47 -23.34
CA GLU A 273 -13.73 9.25 -24.12
C GLU A 273 -12.54 8.27 -24.12
N THR A 274 -11.33 8.78 -23.96
CA THR A 274 -10.10 7.98 -23.88
C THR A 274 -9.83 7.42 -22.49
N ASP A 275 -10.50 7.92 -21.45
CA ASP A 275 -10.25 7.50 -20.07
C ASP A 275 -10.90 6.14 -19.81
N THR A 276 -10.08 5.16 -19.47
CA THR A 276 -10.54 3.82 -19.10
C THR A 276 -10.42 3.53 -17.61
N TYR A 277 -9.65 4.36 -16.91
CA TYR A 277 -9.53 4.38 -15.48
C TYR A 277 -9.30 5.81 -14.99
N VAL A 278 -9.53 6.02 -13.71
CA VAL A 278 -9.08 7.20 -12.98
C VAL A 278 -8.45 6.80 -11.66
N ARG A 279 -7.37 7.48 -11.28
CA ARG A 279 -6.74 7.39 -9.98
C ARG A 279 -6.49 8.79 -9.46
N ILE A 280 -6.79 9.02 -8.20
CA ILE A 280 -6.68 10.33 -7.57
C ILE A 280 -5.37 10.41 -6.81
N GLU A 281 -4.65 11.51 -7.01
CA GLU A 281 -3.57 11.91 -6.13
C GLU A 281 -3.86 13.29 -5.55
N CYS A 282 -3.47 13.53 -4.31
CA CYS A 282 -3.44 14.87 -3.74
C CYS A 282 -2.10 15.14 -3.07
N LYS A 283 -1.71 16.41 -2.98
CA LYS A 283 -0.41 16.83 -2.46
C LYS A 283 -0.55 18.04 -1.55
N ASP A 284 -0.02 17.96 -0.32
CA ASP A 284 0.01 19.07 0.61
C ASP A 284 1.21 20.03 0.37
N LYS A 285 1.27 21.09 1.18
CA LYS A 285 2.34 22.10 1.17
C LYS A 285 3.74 21.60 1.51
N ASN A 286 3.85 20.41 2.08
CA ASN A 286 5.11 19.76 2.43
C ASN A 286 5.49 18.70 1.40
N ASN A 287 4.81 18.66 0.24
CA ASN A 287 4.91 17.61 -0.78
C ASN A 287 4.52 16.19 -0.33
N LYS A 288 3.83 16.05 0.81
CA LYS A 288 3.25 14.77 1.23
C LYS A 288 2.04 14.47 0.35
N ARG A 289 1.88 13.20 -0.01
CA ARG A 289 0.83 12.76 -0.94
C ARG A 289 -0.17 11.81 -0.30
N ALA A 290 -1.34 11.71 -0.93
CA ALA A 290 -2.23 10.58 -0.79
C ALA A 290 -2.67 10.08 -2.17
N TRP A 291 -2.95 8.79 -2.26
CA TRP A 291 -3.25 8.08 -3.51
C TRP A 291 -4.48 7.19 -3.32
N SER A 292 -5.49 7.35 -4.16
CA SER A 292 -6.61 6.39 -4.23
C SER A 292 -6.17 5.09 -4.91
N GLN A 293 -6.95 4.02 -4.73
CA GLN A 293 -6.88 2.87 -5.64
C GLN A 293 -7.25 3.29 -7.08
N ILE A 294 -6.93 2.42 -8.04
CA ILE A 294 -7.35 2.61 -9.43
C ILE A 294 -8.84 2.30 -9.55
N ILE A 295 -9.58 3.18 -10.22
CA ILE A 295 -11.02 3.06 -10.43
C ILE A 295 -11.26 2.79 -11.91
N SER A 296 -11.72 1.60 -12.26
CA SER A 296 -12.07 1.27 -13.64
C SER A 296 -13.28 2.08 -14.09
N LEU A 297 -13.19 2.69 -15.27
CA LEU A 297 -14.27 3.41 -15.94
C LEU A 297 -14.86 2.61 -17.11
N ILE A 298 -14.27 1.45 -17.42
CA ILE A 298 -14.83 0.49 -18.36
C ILE A 298 -15.84 -0.39 -17.60
N TYR A 299 -17.08 -0.41 -18.10
CA TYR A 299 -18.17 -1.29 -17.68
C TYR A 299 -18.34 -2.45 -18.67
#